data_AF-A0A162ZX87-F1
#
_entry.id   AF-A0A162ZX87-F1
#
_cell.length_a   1.000
_cell.length_b   1.000
_cell.length_c   1.000
_cell.angle_alpha   90.00
_cell.angle_beta   90.00
_cell.angle_gamma   90.00
#
_symmetry.space_group_name_H-M   'P 1'
#
loop_
_entity.id
_entity.type
_entity.pdbx_description
1 polymer ?
#
loop_
_entity_poly.entity_id
_entity_poly.type
_entity_poly.pdbx_seq_one_letter_code
_entity_poly.pdbx_strand_id
1 'polypeptide(L)'
;MKSIFGKIFKNPTVFSILGIIVILIGLPIGINGLTLNGGGSLGGAIILFGILVVLLIVILDRVLVNRVNAKKLNGIEIALLIVGIAIFSFSEREIIIDLRDKKTNYFILLENDGTLKNSELNYSFPFNRKMELQYNIGIINLIDDNYQRIELESPNNWKSQRMQPWKMNNFKIRFYSNSDLKLRDNQIDSIIKKEIKTVANKVYKS
;
A
#
# COMPACT_ATOMS: atom_id res chain seq x y z
N MET A 1 26.54 -39.67 -4.74
CA MET A 1 25.61 -38.56 -5.00
C MET A 1 26.32 -37.23 -4.73
N LYS A 2 26.50 -36.35 -5.73
CA LYS A 2 26.94 -34.97 -5.44
C LYS A 2 25.77 -34.25 -4.74
N SER A 3 25.99 -33.69 -3.56
CA SER A 3 24.93 -32.99 -2.82
C SER A 3 24.38 -31.85 -3.67
N ILE A 4 23.07 -31.61 -3.59
CA ILE A 4 22.39 -30.51 -4.29
C ILE A 4 23.07 -29.17 -3.95
N PHE A 5 23.50 -29.01 -2.70
CA PHE A 5 24.31 -27.88 -2.23
C PHE A 5 25.62 -27.71 -3.02
N GLY A 6 26.38 -28.78 -3.26
CA GLY A 6 27.64 -28.70 -4.02
C GLY A 6 27.46 -28.29 -5.49
N LYS A 7 26.30 -28.54 -6.09
CA LYS A 7 25.98 -28.07 -7.45
C LYS A 7 25.61 -26.58 -7.48
N ILE A 8 25.01 -26.07 -6.41
CA ILE A 8 24.64 -24.66 -6.28
C ILE A 8 25.88 -23.77 -6.22
N PHE A 9 26.88 -24.15 -5.41
CA PHE A 9 28.13 -23.39 -5.32
C PHE A 9 28.99 -23.44 -6.59
N LYS A 10 28.76 -24.42 -7.48
CA LYS A 10 29.49 -24.52 -8.75
C LYS A 10 28.99 -23.55 -9.81
N ASN A 11 27.67 -23.36 -9.91
CA ASN A 11 27.01 -22.43 -10.84
C ASN A 11 25.93 -21.64 -10.07
N PRO A 12 26.34 -20.61 -9.31
CA PRO A 12 25.42 -19.80 -8.53
C PRO A 12 24.54 -18.93 -9.44
N THR A 13 23.23 -18.93 -9.17
CA THR A 13 22.29 -17.97 -9.76
C THR A 13 21.63 -17.11 -8.69
N VAL A 14 21.08 -15.98 -9.09
CA VAL A 14 20.49 -15.02 -8.16
C VAL A 14 19.29 -15.65 -7.47
N PHE A 15 18.43 -16.34 -8.21
CA PHE A 15 17.28 -17.06 -7.64
C PHE A 15 17.67 -18.20 -6.71
N SER A 16 18.74 -18.94 -7.00
CA SER A 16 19.19 -19.98 -6.06
C SER A 16 19.72 -19.41 -4.76
N ILE A 17 20.55 -18.37 -4.81
CA ILE A 17 21.15 -17.78 -3.60
C ILE A 17 20.05 -17.14 -2.74
N LEU A 18 19.22 -16.28 -3.34
CA LEU A 18 18.14 -15.62 -2.63
C LEU A 18 17.11 -16.62 -2.12
N GLY A 19 16.73 -17.61 -2.93
CA GLY A 19 15.78 -18.63 -2.55
C GLY A 19 16.25 -19.46 -1.35
N ILE A 20 17.52 -19.85 -1.30
CA ILE A 20 18.09 -20.58 -0.14
C ILE A 20 18.05 -19.70 1.11
N ILE A 21 18.42 -18.42 1.02
CA ILE A 21 18.36 -17.49 2.15
C ILE A 21 16.92 -17.38 2.66
N VAL A 22 15.95 -17.19 1.76
CA VAL A 22 14.52 -17.10 2.12
C VAL A 22 14.03 -18.40 2.75
N ILE A 23 14.44 -19.57 2.27
CA ILE A 23 14.07 -20.86 2.87
C ILE A 23 14.67 -21.00 4.27
N LEU A 24 15.96 -20.67 4.45
CA LEU A 24 16.67 -20.80 5.73
C LEU A 24 16.08 -19.89 6.82
N ILE A 25 15.67 -18.67 6.46
CA ILE A 25 15.07 -17.72 7.40
C ILE A 25 13.58 -17.99 7.57
N GLY A 26 12.88 -18.25 6.47
CA GLY A 26 11.44 -18.43 6.45
C GLY A 26 11.00 -19.68 7.20
N LEU A 27 11.71 -20.80 7.09
CA LEU A 27 11.28 -22.07 7.70
C LEU A 27 11.16 -21.93 9.23
N PRO A 28 12.19 -21.46 9.95
CA PRO A 28 12.09 -21.22 11.38
C PRO A 28 10.95 -20.27 11.76
N ILE A 29 10.77 -19.17 11.03
CA ILE A 29 9.72 -18.17 11.30
C ILE A 29 8.34 -18.78 11.07
N GLY A 30 8.14 -19.49 9.96
CA GLY A 30 6.87 -20.10 9.61
C GLY A 30 6.48 -21.22 10.59
N ILE A 31 7.42 -22.09 10.96
CA ILE A 31 7.21 -23.14 11.96
C ILE A 31 6.87 -22.52 13.32
N ASN A 32 7.61 -21.49 13.77
CA ASN A 32 7.30 -20.78 15.00
C ASN A 32 5.92 -20.11 14.95
N GLY A 33 5.56 -19.52 13.80
CA GLY A 33 4.24 -18.93 13.59
C GLY A 33 3.10 -19.93 13.77
N LEU A 34 3.27 -21.18 13.30
CA LEU A 34 2.27 -22.24 13.51
C LEU A 34 2.04 -22.59 14.98
N THR A 35 3.02 -22.36 15.85
CA THR A 35 2.90 -22.61 17.30
C THR A 35 2.08 -21.54 18.04
N LEU A 36 1.82 -20.40 17.40
CA LEU A 36 1.02 -19.32 17.95
C LEU A 36 -0.48 -19.59 17.75
N ASN A 37 -1.32 -19.07 18.65
CA ASN A 37 -2.78 -19.19 18.52
C ASN A 37 -3.39 -18.04 17.70
N GLY A 38 -4.52 -18.32 17.03
CA GLY A 38 -5.28 -17.32 16.28
C GLY A 38 -4.53 -16.81 15.04
N GLY A 39 -4.46 -15.49 14.86
CA GLY A 39 -3.86 -14.85 13.67
C GLY A 39 -2.38 -15.18 13.46
N GLY A 40 -1.64 -15.47 14.53
CA GLY A 40 -0.23 -15.91 14.43
C GLY A 40 -0.08 -17.24 13.69
N SER A 41 -0.97 -18.20 13.95
CA SER A 41 -0.99 -19.50 13.27
C SER A 41 -1.21 -19.36 11.77
N LEU A 42 -2.17 -18.50 11.38
CA LEU A 42 -2.47 -18.23 9.97
C LEU A 42 -1.28 -17.55 9.27
N GLY A 43 -0.64 -16.59 9.94
CA GLY A 43 0.59 -15.96 9.45
C GLY A 43 1.71 -16.99 9.22
N GLY A 44 1.91 -17.92 10.17
CA GLY A 44 2.85 -19.03 10.02
C GLY A 44 2.56 -19.92 8.81
N ALA A 45 1.28 -20.28 8.61
CA ALA A 45 0.85 -21.09 7.47
C ALA A 45 1.11 -20.38 6.13
N ILE A 46 0.82 -19.07 6.04
CA ILE A 46 1.09 -18.25 4.85
C ILE A 46 2.58 -18.21 4.53
N ILE A 47 3.43 -18.01 5.55
CA ILE A 47 4.89 -18.01 5.38
C ILE A 47 5.38 -19.36 4.84
N LEU A 48 4.91 -20.48 5.42
CA LEU A 48 5.29 -21.81 4.97
C LEU A 48 4.81 -22.12 3.54
N PHE A 49 3.62 -21.66 3.18
CA PHE A 49 3.13 -21.75 1.79
C PHE A 49 4.03 -20.96 0.84
N GLY A 50 4.44 -19.74 1.22
CA GLY A 50 5.41 -18.95 0.46
C GLY A 50 6.75 -19.66 0.25
N ILE A 51 7.27 -20.33 1.28
CA ILE A 51 8.51 -21.11 1.19
C ILE A 51 8.37 -22.28 0.21
N LEU A 52 7.21 -22.95 0.19
CA LEU A 52 6.94 -24.02 -0.77
C LEU A 52 7.02 -23.48 -2.21
N VAL A 53 6.44 -22.31 -2.47
CA VAL A 53 6.54 -21.64 -3.78
C VAL A 53 8.00 -21.30 -4.13
N VAL A 54 8.76 -20.75 -3.19
CA VAL A 54 10.18 -20.43 -3.38
C VAL A 54 11.00 -21.69 -3.68
N LEU A 55 10.73 -22.80 -2.99
CA LEU A 55 11.39 -24.08 -3.23
C LEU A 55 11.16 -24.56 -4.67
N LEU A 56 9.93 -24.45 -5.18
CA LEU A 56 9.61 -24.78 -6.57
C LEU A 56 10.38 -23.90 -7.56
N ILE A 57 10.48 -22.59 -7.29
CA ILE A 57 11.25 -21.65 -8.12
C ILE A 57 12.73 -22.05 -8.15
N VAL A 58 13.32 -22.37 -7.00
CA VAL A 58 14.72 -22.81 -6.91
C VAL A 58 14.93 -24.11 -7.69
N ILE A 59 14.01 -25.08 -7.59
CA ILE A 59 14.09 -26.32 -8.36
C ILE A 59 14.05 -26.04 -9.87
N LEU A 60 13.13 -25.18 -10.33
CA LEU A 60 13.03 -24.78 -11.74
C LEU A 60 14.30 -24.09 -12.23
N ASP A 61 14.83 -23.15 -11.46
CA ASP A 61 16.11 -22.49 -11.73
C ASP A 61 17.24 -23.51 -11.90
N ARG A 62 17.37 -24.50 -11.00
CA ARG A 62 18.37 -25.58 -11.14
C ARG A 62 18.20 -26.40 -12.41
N VAL A 63 16.96 -26.63 -12.86
CA VAL A 63 16.69 -27.32 -14.14
C VAL A 63 17.13 -26.44 -15.32
N LEU A 64 16.90 -25.13 -15.26
CA LEU A 64 17.29 -24.17 -16.30
C LEU A 64 18.81 -23.99 -16.40
N VAL A 65 19.54 -23.93 -15.29
CA VAL A 65 21.02 -23.86 -15.26
C VAL A 65 21.67 -25.05 -15.97
N ASN A 66 21.03 -26.23 -15.93
CA ASN A 66 21.54 -27.40 -16.63
C ASN A 66 21.35 -27.34 -18.15
N ARG A 67 20.48 -26.44 -18.64
CA ARG A 67 20.15 -26.28 -20.07
C ARG A 67 20.71 -25.00 -20.69
N VAL A 68 20.91 -23.96 -19.88
CA VAL A 68 21.31 -22.62 -20.32
C VAL A 68 22.57 -22.20 -19.59
N ASN A 69 23.44 -21.43 -20.26
CA ASN A 69 24.64 -20.87 -19.64
C ASN A 69 24.26 -19.97 -18.44
N ALA A 70 24.85 -20.24 -17.27
CA ALA A 70 24.57 -19.54 -16.02
C ALA A 70 24.70 -18.01 -16.13
N LYS A 71 25.64 -17.48 -16.93
CA LYS A 71 25.78 -16.02 -17.12
C LYS A 71 24.56 -15.39 -17.79
N LYS A 72 23.99 -16.06 -18.79
CA LYS A 72 22.79 -15.57 -19.50
C LYS A 72 21.56 -15.67 -18.60
N LEU A 73 21.44 -16.77 -17.86
CA LEU A 73 20.34 -16.98 -16.93
C LEU A 73 20.33 -15.92 -15.82
N ASN A 74 21.49 -15.61 -15.22
CA ASN A 74 21.59 -14.54 -14.22
C ASN A 74 21.14 -13.17 -14.76
N GLY A 75 21.47 -12.83 -16.00
CA GLY A 75 20.99 -11.58 -16.61
C GLY A 75 19.47 -11.51 -16.70
N ILE A 76 18.83 -12.63 -17.08
CA ILE A 76 17.37 -12.75 -17.16
C ILE A 76 16.74 -12.68 -15.77
N GLU A 77 17.32 -13.37 -14.77
CA GLU A 77 16.83 -13.34 -13.39
C GLU A 77 16.90 -11.95 -12.77
N ILE A 78 18.00 -11.22 -13.01
CA ILE A 78 18.13 -9.83 -12.55
C ILE A 78 17.08 -8.94 -13.23
N ALA A 79 16.87 -9.10 -14.54
CA ALA A 79 15.83 -8.36 -15.25
C ALA A 79 14.44 -8.67 -14.68
N LEU A 80 14.13 -9.95 -14.43
CA LEU A 80 12.87 -10.37 -13.79
C LEU A 80 12.71 -9.81 -12.38
N LEU A 81 13.78 -9.74 -11.58
CA LEU A 81 13.76 -9.11 -10.27
C LEU A 81 13.46 -7.61 -10.37
N ILE A 82 14.15 -6.90 -11.27
CA ILE A 82 13.92 -5.47 -11.47
C ILE A 82 12.48 -5.22 -11.89
N VAL A 83 11.96 -6.01 -12.84
CA VAL A 83 10.56 -5.90 -13.29
C VAL A 83 9.59 -6.24 -12.16
N GLY A 84 9.85 -7.30 -11.39
CA GLY A 84 9.03 -7.70 -10.25
C GLY A 84 8.98 -6.63 -9.16
N ILE A 85 10.15 -6.09 -8.78
CA ILE A 85 10.27 -4.96 -7.85
C ILE A 85 9.52 -3.75 -8.39
N ALA A 86 9.72 -3.41 -9.68
CA ALA A 86 9.02 -2.29 -10.29
C ALA A 86 7.49 -2.49 -10.22
N ILE A 87 6.96 -3.65 -10.63
CA ILE A 87 5.53 -3.94 -10.58
C ILE A 87 5.01 -3.85 -9.15
N PHE A 88 5.71 -4.47 -8.18
CA PHE A 88 5.34 -4.41 -6.77
C PHE A 88 5.30 -2.97 -6.26
N SER A 89 6.36 -2.19 -6.50
CA SER A 89 6.45 -0.77 -6.14
C SER A 89 5.45 0.12 -6.87
N PHE A 90 5.04 -0.22 -8.09
CA PHE A 90 4.01 0.52 -8.83
C PHE A 90 2.58 0.17 -8.41
N SER A 91 2.40 -0.99 -7.78
CA SER A 91 1.10 -1.48 -7.30
C SER A 91 0.71 -0.85 -5.97
N GLU A 92 1.65 -0.68 -5.04
CA GLU A 92 1.41 -0.12 -3.71
C GLU A 92 1.46 1.42 -3.72
N ARG A 93 0.47 2.06 -4.34
CA ARG A 93 0.35 3.53 -4.32
C ARG A 93 -0.44 3.98 -3.10
N GLU A 94 0.19 4.81 -2.28
CA GLU A 94 -0.41 5.35 -1.06
C GLU A 94 -0.57 6.87 -1.16
N ILE A 95 -1.71 7.37 -0.66
CA ILE A 95 -1.94 8.79 -0.45
C ILE A 95 -1.80 9.06 1.04
N ILE A 96 -0.84 9.90 1.41
CA ILE A 96 -0.64 10.32 2.81
C ILE A 96 -1.23 11.72 2.97
N ILE A 97 -2.22 11.81 3.87
CA ILE A 97 -2.87 13.06 4.24
C ILE A 97 -2.33 13.49 5.60
N ASP A 98 -1.50 14.52 5.62
CA ASP A 98 -0.83 15.01 6.83
C ASP A 98 -1.67 16.11 7.50
N LEU A 99 -2.25 15.79 8.67
CA LEU A 99 -3.03 16.72 9.49
C LEU A 99 -2.35 17.11 10.79
N ARG A 100 -1.08 16.70 11.04
CA ARG A 100 -0.45 16.78 12.36
C ARG A 100 -0.48 18.18 12.99
N ASP A 101 -0.32 19.22 12.16
CA ASP A 101 -0.29 20.62 12.60
C ASP A 101 -1.67 21.31 12.59
N LYS A 102 -2.73 20.62 12.17
CA LYS A 102 -4.07 21.19 12.04
C LYS A 102 -4.88 21.00 13.31
N LYS A 103 -5.34 22.11 13.91
CA LYS A 103 -6.28 22.11 15.05
C LYS A 103 -7.72 21.95 14.58
N THR A 104 -8.09 20.75 14.13
CA THR A 104 -9.41 20.45 13.57
C THR A 104 -10.05 19.29 14.34
N ASN A 105 -11.38 19.18 14.30
CA ASN A 105 -12.11 18.06 14.92
C ASN A 105 -12.71 17.10 13.87
N TYR A 106 -12.65 17.49 12.59
CA TYR A 106 -13.10 16.69 11.46
C TYR A 106 -12.25 16.99 10.22
N PHE A 107 -12.27 16.05 9.29
CA PHE A 107 -11.65 16.16 7.98
C PHE A 107 -12.53 15.47 6.93
N ILE A 108 -12.68 16.09 5.75
CA ILE A 108 -13.48 15.57 4.65
C ILE A 108 -12.54 15.24 3.49
N LEU A 109 -12.55 13.99 3.04
CA LEU A 109 -11.94 13.63 1.76
C LEU A 109 -13.04 13.54 0.71
N LEU A 110 -12.97 14.38 -0.31
CA LEU A 110 -13.91 14.42 -1.40
C LEU A 110 -13.27 13.83 -2.65
N GLU A 111 -13.82 12.73 -3.11
CA GLU A 111 -13.49 12.12 -4.40
C GLU A 111 -14.46 12.67 -5.44
N ASN A 112 -13.88 13.28 -6.44
CA ASN A 112 -14.61 13.95 -7.49
C ASN A 112 -13.98 13.63 -8.82
N ASP A 113 -14.70 12.84 -9.62
CA ASP A 113 -14.47 12.38 -10.99
C ASP A 113 -14.05 13.47 -12.01
N GLY A 114 -13.07 14.31 -11.68
CA GLY A 114 -12.52 15.40 -12.49
C GLY A 114 -13.29 16.73 -12.52
N THR A 115 -14.40 16.91 -11.78
CA THR A 115 -15.24 18.13 -11.92
C THR A 115 -14.82 19.34 -11.09
N LEU A 116 -14.04 19.16 -10.01
CA LEU A 116 -13.46 20.22 -9.18
C LEU A 116 -11.95 20.08 -9.25
N LYS A 117 -11.30 20.99 -9.95
CA LYS A 117 -9.84 21.09 -9.95
C LYS A 117 -9.40 21.77 -8.65
N ASN A 118 -8.71 21.05 -7.77
CA ASN A 118 -7.89 21.67 -6.74
C ASN A 118 -6.42 21.26 -6.96
N SER A 119 -5.52 22.23 -6.88
CA SER A 119 -4.11 22.15 -7.27
C SER A 119 -3.15 21.73 -6.14
N GLU A 120 -3.64 21.21 -5.02
CA GLU A 120 -2.86 21.03 -3.79
C GLU A 120 -2.19 19.64 -3.62
N LEU A 121 -2.12 18.83 -4.67
CA LEU A 121 -1.29 17.63 -4.67
C LEU A 121 0.16 18.02 -4.98
N ASN A 122 0.96 18.25 -3.93
CA ASN A 122 2.40 18.41 -4.07
C ASN A 122 3.03 17.03 -4.33
N TYR A 123 3.45 16.81 -5.56
CA TYR A 123 4.09 15.55 -5.99
C TYR A 123 5.48 15.44 -5.36
N SER A 124 5.60 14.62 -4.33
CA SER A 124 6.87 14.26 -3.71
C SER A 124 7.12 12.79 -4.01
N PHE A 125 7.84 12.52 -5.11
CA PHE A 125 8.20 11.19 -5.63
C PHE A 125 7.10 10.43 -6.39
N PRO A 126 7.47 9.52 -7.32
CA PRO A 126 6.50 8.78 -8.14
C PRO A 126 5.70 7.72 -7.37
N PHE A 127 6.01 7.51 -6.08
CA PHE A 127 5.46 6.43 -5.26
C PHE A 127 4.48 6.93 -4.18
N ASN A 128 4.75 8.11 -3.58
CA ASN A 128 3.93 8.66 -2.51
C ASN A 128 3.36 10.02 -2.94
N ARG A 129 2.05 10.22 -2.77
CA ARG A 129 1.46 11.55 -2.98
C ARG A 129 1.15 12.15 -1.62
N LYS A 130 1.91 13.19 -1.24
CA LYS A 130 1.62 13.98 -0.05
C LYS A 130 0.66 15.10 -0.44
N MET A 131 -0.51 15.13 0.17
CA MET A 131 -1.44 16.24 0.03
C MET A 131 -1.18 17.23 1.16
N GLU A 132 -0.74 18.44 0.83
CA GLU A 132 -0.67 19.54 1.78
C GLU A 132 -2.00 20.28 1.77
N LEU A 133 -2.70 20.25 2.88
CA LEU A 133 -4.07 20.75 2.95
C LEU A 133 -4.10 22.23 3.37
N GLN A 134 -4.76 23.07 2.58
CA GLN A 134 -5.11 24.41 3.05
C GLN A 134 -6.33 24.40 3.98
N TYR A 135 -7.25 23.44 3.83
CA TYR A 135 -8.54 23.39 4.54
C TYR A 135 -8.82 22.05 5.23
N ASN A 136 -9.94 21.95 5.94
CA ASN A 136 -10.44 20.70 6.52
C ASN A 136 -11.02 19.73 5.47
N ILE A 137 -10.71 19.97 4.19
CA ILE A 137 -11.18 19.20 3.05
C ILE A 137 -10.03 18.93 2.09
N GLY A 138 -9.81 17.66 1.77
CA GLY A 138 -8.94 17.22 0.68
C GLY A 138 -9.79 16.84 -0.53
N ILE A 139 -9.36 17.23 -1.73
CA ILE A 139 -10.04 16.88 -2.97
C ILE A 139 -9.11 16.01 -3.80
N ILE A 140 -9.61 14.85 -4.22
CA ILE A 140 -8.91 13.92 -5.12
C ILE A 140 -9.77 13.65 -6.35
N ASN A 141 -9.13 13.60 -7.53
CA ASN A 141 -9.83 13.44 -8.81
C ASN A 141 -10.50 12.08 -8.97
N LEU A 142 -9.87 11.03 -8.48
CA LEU A 142 -10.44 9.68 -8.47
C LEU A 142 -9.60 8.88 -7.48
N ILE A 143 -10.26 8.16 -6.58
CA ILE A 143 -9.63 6.97 -6.01
C ILE A 143 -9.77 5.94 -7.11
N ASP A 144 -8.95 6.08 -8.14
CA ASP A 144 -8.78 5.02 -9.12
C ASP A 144 -8.45 3.75 -8.33
N ASP A 145 -8.91 2.57 -8.78
CA ASP A 145 -8.61 1.27 -8.14
C ASP A 145 -7.09 1.02 -7.96
N ASN A 146 -6.27 1.91 -8.54
CA ASN A 146 -4.82 2.00 -8.42
C ASN A 146 -4.30 2.52 -7.07
N TYR A 147 -5.12 3.14 -6.21
CA TYR A 147 -4.70 3.53 -4.85
C TYR A 147 -5.11 2.46 -3.86
N GLN A 148 -4.14 1.68 -3.38
CA GLN A 148 -4.41 0.57 -2.48
C GLN A 148 -4.74 1.04 -1.06
N ARG A 149 -4.18 2.19 -0.62
CA ARG A 149 -4.38 2.74 0.73
C ARG A 149 -4.40 4.27 0.75
N ILE A 150 -5.25 4.81 1.62
CA ILE A 150 -5.25 6.22 2.02
C ILE A 150 -4.90 6.23 3.50
N GLU A 151 -3.77 6.82 3.84
CA GLU A 151 -3.30 6.98 5.21
C GLU A 151 -3.56 8.41 5.70
N LEU A 152 -4.10 8.53 6.90
CA LEU A 152 -4.39 9.80 7.55
C LEU A 152 -3.51 9.94 8.78
N GLU A 153 -2.56 10.87 8.73
CA GLU A 153 -1.74 11.19 9.90
C GLU A 153 -2.53 12.10 10.86
N SER A 154 -3.05 11.46 11.91
CA SER A 154 -3.58 12.02 13.16
C SER A 154 -3.00 13.35 13.67
N PRO A 155 -3.72 14.48 13.86
CA PRO A 155 -3.24 15.45 14.83
C PRO A 155 -3.32 14.88 16.25
N ASN A 156 -2.38 15.27 17.12
CA ASN A 156 -2.21 14.68 18.47
C ASN A 156 -3.45 14.81 19.38
N ASN A 157 -4.35 15.73 19.08
CA ASN A 157 -5.60 15.91 19.81
C ASN A 157 -6.68 14.90 19.40
N TRP A 158 -6.48 14.12 18.33
CA TRP A 158 -7.41 13.08 17.90
C TRP A 158 -7.19 11.81 18.71
N LYS A 159 -8.15 11.52 19.62
CA LYS A 159 -8.08 10.33 20.48
C LYS A 159 -8.51 9.06 19.75
N SER A 160 -9.42 9.18 18.78
CA SER A 160 -9.84 8.09 17.90
C SER A 160 -10.32 8.65 16.56
N GLN A 161 -10.10 7.87 15.51
CA GLN A 161 -10.56 8.18 14.15
C GLN A 161 -11.79 7.33 13.84
N ARG A 162 -12.86 7.98 13.36
CA ARG A 162 -13.99 7.29 12.72
C ARG A 162 -14.05 7.69 11.26
N MET A 163 -14.03 6.69 10.37
CA MET A 163 -14.23 6.88 8.94
C MET A 163 -15.66 6.47 8.57
N GLN A 164 -16.42 7.38 7.94
CA GLN A 164 -17.73 7.07 7.37
C GLN A 164 -17.74 7.37 5.88
N PRO A 165 -17.99 6.36 5.01
CA PRO A 165 -18.21 6.59 3.59
C PRO A 165 -19.59 7.22 3.38
N TRP A 166 -19.66 8.22 2.51
CA TRP A 166 -20.89 8.92 2.13
C TRP A 166 -20.94 9.14 0.63
N LYS A 167 -22.15 9.36 0.10
CA LYS A 167 -22.35 9.74 -1.30
C LYS A 167 -23.33 10.91 -1.39
N MET A 168 -22.93 12.02 -1.99
CA MET A 168 -23.78 13.18 -2.15
C MET A 168 -23.49 13.90 -3.48
N ASN A 169 -24.53 14.24 -4.24
CA ASN A 169 -24.41 15.01 -5.50
C ASN A 169 -23.29 14.53 -6.44
N ASN A 170 -23.24 13.21 -6.69
CA ASN A 170 -22.23 12.52 -7.50
C ASN A 170 -20.81 12.46 -6.91
N PHE A 171 -20.56 13.01 -5.73
CA PHE A 171 -19.28 12.85 -5.04
C PHE A 171 -19.30 11.63 -4.13
N LYS A 172 -18.19 10.89 -4.11
CA LYS A 172 -17.88 9.95 -3.03
C LYS A 172 -17.12 10.71 -1.96
N ILE A 173 -17.49 10.52 -0.70
CA ILE A 173 -16.99 11.32 0.40
C ILE A 173 -16.55 10.38 1.52
N ARG A 174 -15.39 10.65 2.12
CA ARG A 174 -14.98 10.01 3.37
C ARG A 174 -14.90 11.07 4.45
N PHE A 175 -15.74 10.94 5.47
CA PHE A 175 -15.74 11.82 6.62
C PHE A 175 -14.92 11.19 7.74
N TYR A 176 -13.94 11.94 8.23
CA TYR A 176 -13.11 11.59 9.36
C TYR A 176 -13.42 12.52 10.52
N SER A 177 -13.64 11.98 11.71
CA SER A 177 -13.87 12.78 12.91
C SER A 177 -13.11 12.26 14.12
N ASN A 178 -12.73 13.18 15.00
CA ASN A 178 -12.15 12.88 16.29
C ASN A 178 -13.23 12.39 17.28
N SER A 179 -13.52 11.09 17.29
CA SER A 179 -14.27 10.39 18.34
C SER A 179 -15.69 10.87 18.71
N ASP A 180 -16.19 11.98 18.16
CA ASP A 180 -17.42 12.59 18.65
C ASP A 180 -18.64 11.81 18.12
N LEU A 181 -19.05 10.79 18.87
CA LEU A 181 -20.25 9.98 18.64
C LEU A 181 -21.55 10.80 18.65
N LYS A 182 -21.48 12.13 18.90
CA LYS A 182 -22.62 13.04 19.00
C LYS A 182 -23.03 13.70 17.69
N LEU A 183 -22.23 13.60 16.63
CA LEU A 183 -22.61 14.15 15.33
C LEU A 183 -23.67 13.25 14.69
N ARG A 184 -24.90 13.76 14.61
CA ARG A 184 -26.00 13.12 13.86
C ARG A 184 -25.76 13.27 12.36
N ASP A 185 -26.30 12.35 11.57
CA ASP A 185 -26.15 12.34 10.10
C ASP A 185 -26.53 13.68 9.45
N ASN A 186 -27.58 14.34 9.95
CA ASN A 186 -28.01 15.65 9.46
C ASN A 186 -26.99 16.79 9.73
N GLN A 187 -26.23 16.71 10.81
CA GLN A 187 -25.16 17.66 11.13
C GLN A 187 -23.95 17.41 10.22
N ILE A 188 -23.62 16.14 9.98
CA ILE A 188 -22.56 15.74 9.06
C ILE A 188 -22.89 16.23 7.64
N ASP A 189 -24.11 16.00 7.15
CA ASP A 189 -24.59 16.49 5.86
C ASP A 189 -24.47 18.02 5.74
N SER A 190 -24.85 18.75 6.79
CA SER A 190 -24.75 20.21 6.80
C SER A 190 -23.30 20.69 6.75
N ILE A 191 -22.39 20.03 7.45
CA ILE A 191 -20.95 20.33 7.43
C ILE A 191 -20.41 20.07 6.03
N ILE A 192 -20.68 18.89 5.46
CA ILE A 192 -20.23 18.50 4.12
C ILE A 192 -20.73 19.52 3.07
N LYS A 193 -22.02 19.86 3.08
CA LYS A 193 -22.60 20.85 2.14
C LYS A 193 -21.92 22.21 2.25
N LYS A 194 -21.65 22.66 3.48
CA LYS A 194 -20.98 23.95 3.74
C LYS A 194 -19.55 23.96 3.20
N GLU A 195 -18.78 22.92 3.46
CA GLU A 195 -17.38 22.82 3.01
C GLU A 195 -17.30 22.70 1.48
N ILE A 196 -18.15 21.87 0.85
CA ILE A 196 -18.22 21.77 -0.62
C ILE A 196 -18.54 23.14 -1.24
N LYS A 197 -19.52 23.87 -0.71
CA LYS A 197 -19.88 25.20 -1.20
C LYS A 197 -18.73 26.20 -1.03
N THR A 198 -18.00 26.10 0.08
CA THR A 198 -16.85 26.98 0.37
C THR A 198 -15.72 26.74 -0.63
N VAL A 199 -15.39 25.49 -0.92
CA VAL A 199 -14.35 25.17 -1.91
C VAL A 199 -14.80 25.54 -3.32
N ALA A 200 -16.00 25.16 -3.74
CA ALA A 200 -16.53 25.50 -5.05
C ALA A 200 -16.49 27.03 -5.30
N ASN A 201 -16.98 27.84 -4.35
CA ASN A 201 -16.98 29.29 -4.49
C ASN A 201 -15.59 29.93 -4.58
N LYS A 202 -14.55 29.29 -4.05
CA LYS A 202 -13.17 29.79 -4.15
C LYS A 202 -12.50 29.34 -5.44
N VAL A 203 -12.70 28.09 -5.86
CA VAL A 203 -12.17 27.54 -7.12
C VAL A 203 -12.72 28.28 -8.34
N TYR A 204 -13.97 28.73 -8.31
CA TYR A 204 -14.57 29.54 -9.39
C TYR A 204 -14.27 31.04 -9.33
N LYS A 205 -13.61 31.52 -8.26
CA LYS A 205 -13.25 32.94 -8.08
C LYS A 205 -11.75 33.22 -8.23
N SER A 206 -10.91 32.19 -8.33
CA SER A 206 -9.48 32.27 -8.68
C SER A 206 -9.29 32.12 -10.18
#